data_AF-A0A1C5GFT0-F1
#
_entry.id   AF-A0A1C5GFT0-F1
#
_cell.length_a   1.000
_cell.length_b   1.000
_cell.length_c   1.000
_cell.angle_alpha   90.00
_cell.angle_beta   90.00
_cell.angle_gamma   90.00
#
_symmetry.space_group_name_H-M   'P 1'
#
loop_
_entity.id
_entity.type
_entity.pdbx_description
1 polymer ?
#
loop_
_entity_poly.entity_id
_entity_poly.type
_entity_poly.pdbx_seq_one_letter_code
_entity_poly.pdbx_strand_id
1 'polypeptide(L)'
;MAVEFRLTLAGDLPLEQVADLVAADTAERLRPSGTNPQLFSARLYETRGYALSVYSGNQGYFDAEGDNGSRWEWEPETYVDIDFSLRADDVVDKGIPNMMKAVARVLAARQEDAALVQNGNWLLLTRVGGRLRRHRPTWWSHYGVDGPITQ
;
A
#
# COMPACT_ATOMS: atom_id res chain seq x y z
N MET A 1 11.06 -13.48 9.16
CA MET A 1 9.91 -13.52 8.24
C MET A 1 9.40 -12.10 8.08
N ALA A 2 9.15 -11.62 6.86
CA ALA A 2 8.62 -10.27 6.65
C ALA A 2 7.09 -10.32 6.59
N VAL A 3 6.44 -9.23 6.98
CA VAL A 3 5.01 -9.02 6.74
C VAL A 3 4.89 -8.03 5.60
N GLU A 4 4.20 -8.43 4.54
CA GLU A 4 4.10 -7.66 3.31
C GLU A 4 2.72 -7.03 3.18
N PHE A 5 2.69 -5.79 2.69
CA PHE A 5 1.47 -5.09 2.34
C PHE A 5 1.65 -4.48 0.97
N ARG A 6 0.65 -4.61 0.12
CA ARG A 6 0.62 -4.02 -1.21
C ARG A 6 -0.58 -3.11 -1.34
N LEU A 7 -0.34 -1.84 -1.63
CA LEU A 7 -1.36 -0.90 -2.09
C LEU A 7 -1.26 -0.78 -3.60
N THR A 8 -2.29 -1.20 -4.30
CA THR A 8 -2.43 -1.09 -5.75
C THR A 8 -3.36 0.08 -6.08
N LEU A 9 -2.98 0.93 -7.02
CA LEU A 9 -3.81 1.99 -7.60
C LEU A 9 -4.04 1.70 -9.09
N ALA A 10 -5.29 1.75 -9.56
CA ALA A 10 -5.57 1.61 -10.98
C ALA A 10 -5.24 2.88 -11.77
N GLY A 11 -4.77 2.70 -13.00
CA GLY A 11 -4.48 3.76 -13.94
C GLY A 11 -2.99 3.95 -14.24
N ASP A 12 -2.73 4.77 -15.24
CA ASP A 12 -1.39 5.21 -15.63
C ASP A 12 -1.02 6.45 -14.81
N LEU A 13 -0.37 6.23 -13.67
CA LEU A 13 -0.03 7.29 -12.72
C LEU A 13 1.46 7.62 -12.80
N PRO A 14 1.83 8.91 -12.73
CA PRO A 14 3.23 9.30 -12.71
C PRO A 14 3.92 8.77 -11.45
N LEU A 15 4.83 7.79 -11.63
CA LEU A 15 5.50 7.08 -10.53
C LEU A 15 6.22 8.01 -9.55
N GLU A 16 6.85 9.07 -10.05
CA GLU A 16 7.53 10.04 -9.20
C GLU A 16 6.56 10.73 -8.22
N GLN A 17 5.35 11.08 -8.68
CA GLN A 17 4.35 11.69 -7.80
C GLN A 17 3.83 10.69 -6.76
N VAL A 18 3.63 9.42 -7.15
CA VAL A 18 3.21 8.38 -6.20
C VAL A 18 4.32 8.11 -5.18
N ALA A 19 5.57 8.06 -5.62
CA ALA A 19 6.75 7.90 -4.79
C ALA A 19 6.93 9.07 -3.79
N ASP A 20 6.59 10.28 -4.20
CA ASP A 20 6.60 11.44 -3.31
C ASP A 20 5.50 11.35 -2.24
N LEU A 21 4.31 10.87 -2.59
CA LEU A 21 3.18 10.76 -1.66
C LEU A 21 3.43 9.77 -0.52
N VAL A 22 4.23 8.72 -0.77
CA VAL A 22 4.57 7.72 0.26
C VAL A 22 5.71 8.18 1.19
N ALA A 23 6.56 9.13 0.77
CA ALA A 23 7.66 9.66 1.59
C ALA A 23 7.12 10.62 2.66
N ALA A 24 7.34 10.36 3.96
CA ALA A 24 6.80 11.21 5.02
C ALA A 24 7.51 12.58 5.09
N ASP A 25 8.79 12.61 4.72
CA ASP A 25 9.65 13.78 4.74
C ASP A 25 10.55 13.81 3.49
N THR A 26 11.10 14.98 3.13
CA THR A 26 11.99 15.15 1.97
C THR A 26 13.23 14.25 2.03
N ALA A 27 13.70 13.89 3.24
CA ALA A 27 14.84 12.99 3.43
C ALA A 27 14.51 11.52 3.09
N GLU A 28 13.23 11.15 3.06
CA GLU A 28 12.74 9.80 2.76
C GLU A 28 12.33 9.64 1.29
N ARG A 29 12.53 10.67 0.48
CA ARG A 29 12.15 10.69 -0.93
C ARG A 29 12.82 9.53 -1.65
N LEU A 30 12.01 8.71 -2.30
CA LEU A 30 12.52 7.53 -2.98
C LEU A 30 13.38 7.94 -4.16
N ARG A 31 14.41 7.13 -4.40
CA ARG A 31 15.25 7.28 -5.59
C ARG A 31 14.88 6.19 -6.59
N PRO A 32 14.91 6.51 -7.89
CA PRO A 32 14.81 5.47 -8.91
C PRO A 32 15.96 4.49 -8.73
N SER A 33 15.66 3.21 -8.92
CA SER A 33 16.67 2.17 -8.92
C SER A 33 17.63 2.43 -10.08
N GLY A 34 18.93 2.36 -9.82
CA GLY A 34 19.96 2.63 -10.84
C GLY A 34 19.87 1.70 -12.06
N THR A 35 19.20 0.55 -11.93
CA THR A 35 18.99 -0.43 -13.00
C THR A 35 17.58 -0.42 -13.59
N ASN A 36 16.60 0.21 -12.93
CA ASN A 36 15.23 0.29 -13.44
C ASN A 36 14.59 1.64 -13.04
N PRO A 37 14.45 2.58 -14.00
CA PRO A 37 13.82 3.89 -13.73
C PRO A 37 12.32 3.80 -13.41
N GLN A 38 11.68 2.65 -13.68
CA GLN A 38 10.29 2.39 -13.32
C GLN A 38 10.12 1.78 -11.92
N LEU A 39 11.21 1.69 -11.14
CA LEU A 39 11.20 1.18 -9.77
C LEU A 39 11.82 2.22 -8.84
N PHE A 40 11.03 2.71 -7.90
CA PHE A 40 11.49 3.55 -6.81
C PHE A 40 11.56 2.69 -5.56
N SER A 41 12.67 2.73 -4.81
CA SER A 41 12.76 1.96 -3.55
C SER A 41 13.47 2.73 -2.43
N ALA A 42 13.09 2.43 -1.20
CA ALA A 42 13.73 2.96 0.00
C ALA A 42 13.75 1.90 1.11
N ARG A 43 14.84 1.85 1.86
CA ARG A 43 14.98 0.99 3.05
C ARG A 43 14.87 1.87 4.29
N LEU A 44 13.70 1.88 4.93
CA LEU A 44 13.37 2.76 6.07
C LEU A 44 13.16 1.95 7.36
N TYR A 45 13.83 0.80 7.51
CA TYR A 45 13.64 -0.08 8.67
C TYR A 45 13.89 0.64 10.00
N GLU A 46 14.99 1.38 10.09
CA GLU A 46 15.38 2.04 11.34
C GLU A 46 14.41 3.16 11.76
N THR A 47 13.87 3.91 10.78
CA THR A 47 13.04 5.10 11.04
C THR A 47 11.54 4.81 10.99
N ARG A 48 11.09 3.92 10.11
CA ARG A 48 9.68 3.64 9.83
C ARG A 48 9.27 2.18 10.05
N GLY A 49 10.21 1.25 10.20
CA GLY A 49 9.93 -0.17 10.42
C GLY A 49 9.65 -0.97 9.13
N TYR A 50 9.87 -0.38 7.95
CA TYR A 50 9.65 -1.06 6.66
C TYR A 50 10.66 -0.65 5.58
N ALA A 51 10.85 -1.52 4.59
CA ALA A 51 11.29 -1.12 3.27
C ALA A 51 10.07 -0.93 2.37
N LEU A 52 10.19 -0.06 1.36
CA LEU A 52 9.11 0.13 0.40
C LEU A 52 9.63 0.17 -1.04
N SER A 53 8.79 -0.23 -1.97
CA SER A 53 9.02 -0.17 -3.42
C SER A 53 7.78 0.35 -4.14
N VAL A 54 7.96 1.18 -5.16
CA VAL A 54 6.89 1.72 -6.01
C VAL A 54 7.22 1.44 -7.46
N TYR A 55 6.30 0.83 -8.20
CA TYR A 55 6.48 0.53 -9.63
C TYR A 55 5.14 0.49 -10.37
N SER A 56 5.21 0.69 -11.68
CA SER A 56 4.05 0.60 -12.58
C SER A 56 4.00 -0.77 -13.24
N GLY A 57 2.79 -1.26 -13.51
CA GLY A 57 2.56 -2.44 -14.33
C GLY A 57 1.37 -2.27 -15.26
N ASN A 58 1.19 -3.25 -16.12
CA ASN A 58 0.03 -3.39 -16.99
C ASN A 58 -0.53 -4.80 -16.92
N GLN A 59 -1.77 -4.97 -17.36
CA GLN A 59 -2.50 -6.24 -17.37
C GLN A 59 -2.45 -6.92 -16.00
N GLY A 60 -2.77 -6.15 -14.95
CA GLY A 60 -2.73 -6.65 -13.58
C GLY A 60 -3.81 -7.69 -13.33
N TYR A 61 -3.50 -8.68 -12.52
CA TYR A 61 -4.47 -9.60 -11.94
C TYR A 61 -4.18 -9.72 -10.46
N PHE A 62 -5.14 -9.30 -9.65
CA PHE A 62 -5.04 -9.29 -8.20
C PHE A 62 -6.17 -10.12 -7.63
N ASP A 63 -5.83 -11.08 -6.77
CA ASP A 63 -6.80 -11.77 -5.94
C ASP A 63 -6.42 -11.70 -4.47
N ALA A 64 -7.45 -11.81 -3.63
CA ALA A 64 -7.31 -11.87 -2.19
C ALA A 64 -8.56 -12.46 -1.57
N GLU A 65 -8.43 -12.97 -0.35
CA GLU A 65 -9.56 -13.35 0.48
C GLU A 65 -10.18 -12.10 1.12
N GLY A 66 -11.44 -11.86 0.80
CA GLY A 66 -12.29 -10.82 1.36
C GLY A 66 -12.97 -11.24 2.66
N ASP A 67 -14.11 -10.63 2.94
CA ASP A 67 -14.87 -10.92 4.14
C ASP A 67 -15.50 -12.33 4.06
N ASN A 68 -15.52 -13.06 5.17
CA ASN A 68 -16.12 -14.40 5.29
C ASN A 68 -15.57 -15.45 4.31
N GLY A 69 -14.30 -15.34 3.89
CA GLY A 69 -13.68 -16.32 2.99
C GLY A 69 -14.04 -16.15 1.52
N SER A 70 -14.76 -15.09 1.14
CA SER A 70 -15.08 -14.83 -0.26
C SER A 70 -13.82 -14.48 -1.06
N ARG A 71 -13.65 -15.05 -2.25
CA ARG A 71 -12.60 -14.61 -3.17
C ARG A 71 -12.95 -13.23 -3.74
N TRP A 72 -12.01 -12.31 -3.69
CA TRP A 72 -12.04 -11.03 -4.37
C TRP A 72 -11.02 -11.07 -5.50
N GLU A 73 -11.40 -10.53 -6.67
CA GLU A 73 -10.57 -10.47 -7.86
C GLU A 73 -10.68 -9.10 -8.51
N TRP A 74 -9.57 -8.62 -9.08
CA TRP A 74 -9.51 -7.32 -9.75
C TRP A 74 -8.46 -7.32 -10.87
N GLU A 75 -8.86 -6.79 -12.03
CA GLU A 75 -8.04 -6.76 -13.24
C GLU A 75 -7.88 -5.33 -13.78
N PRO A 76 -6.97 -4.51 -13.23
CA PRO A 76 -6.68 -3.20 -13.80
C PRO A 76 -5.78 -3.32 -15.03
N GLU A 77 -6.14 -2.62 -16.11
CA GLU A 77 -5.37 -2.59 -17.36
C GLU A 77 -3.97 -1.99 -17.16
N THR A 78 -3.88 -0.92 -16.37
CA THR A 78 -2.63 -0.27 -15.94
C THR A 78 -2.73 -0.01 -14.45
N TYR A 79 -1.62 -0.09 -13.72
CA TYR A 79 -1.62 0.12 -12.28
C TYR A 79 -0.27 0.62 -11.76
N VAL A 80 -0.30 1.16 -10.55
CA VAL A 80 0.90 1.41 -9.73
C VAL A 80 0.78 0.62 -8.44
N ASP A 81 1.79 -0.18 -8.14
CA ASP A 81 1.93 -0.92 -6.89
C ASP A 81 2.90 -0.22 -5.96
N ILE A 82 2.51 -0.20 -4.68
CA ILE A 82 3.33 0.26 -3.56
C ILE A 82 3.44 -0.92 -2.59
N ASP A 83 4.60 -1.57 -2.59
CA ASP A 83 4.91 -2.69 -1.73
C ASP A 83 5.63 -2.22 -0.47
N PHE A 84 5.13 -2.62 0.69
CA PHE A 84 5.74 -2.42 2.00
C PHE A 84 6.17 -3.76 2.58
N SER A 85 7.46 -3.90 2.90
CA SER A 85 8.03 -5.07 3.57
C SER A 85 8.41 -4.68 5.00
N LEU A 86 7.66 -5.17 5.98
CA LEU A 86 7.89 -4.91 7.40
C LEU A 86 8.67 -6.07 8.03
N ARG A 87 9.59 -5.76 8.94
CA ARG A 87 10.21 -6.79 9.80
C ARG A 87 9.22 -7.22 10.86
N ALA A 88 9.06 -8.52 11.07
CA ALA A 88 8.14 -9.09 12.07
C ALA A 88 8.25 -8.40 13.45
N ASP A 89 9.48 -8.10 13.84
CA ASP A 89 9.86 -7.55 15.15
C ASP A 89 9.35 -6.10 15.33
N ASP A 90 9.19 -5.35 14.23
CA ASP A 90 8.81 -3.93 14.21
C ASP A 90 7.35 -3.69 13.77
N VAL A 91 6.60 -4.76 13.42
CA VAL A 91 5.26 -4.65 12.81
C VAL A 91 4.30 -3.80 13.63
N VAL A 92 4.23 -4.07 14.93
CA VAL A 92 3.24 -3.45 15.83
C VAL A 92 3.68 -2.04 16.25
N ASP A 93 4.95 -1.88 16.62
CA ASP A 93 5.45 -0.63 17.22
C ASP A 93 5.58 0.50 16.18
N LYS A 94 6.15 0.20 15.01
CA LYS A 94 6.48 1.22 13.99
C LYS A 94 5.91 0.92 12.62
N GLY A 95 5.98 -0.34 12.19
CA GLY A 95 5.70 -0.75 10.83
C GLY A 95 4.28 -0.39 10.38
N ILE A 96 3.26 -0.96 11.04
CA ILE A 96 1.86 -0.73 10.66
C ILE A 96 1.44 0.74 10.86
N PRO A 97 1.71 1.40 12.00
CA PRO A 97 1.34 2.80 12.18
C PRO A 97 1.91 3.73 11.10
N ASN A 98 3.19 3.56 10.71
CA ASN A 98 3.81 4.40 9.69
C ASN A 98 3.37 4.03 8.26
N MET A 99 3.23 2.73 7.96
CA MET A 99 2.74 2.25 6.67
C MET A 99 1.32 2.77 6.42
N MET A 100 0.44 2.71 7.42
CA MET A 100 -0.92 3.22 7.30
C MET A 100 -0.98 4.75 7.12
N LYS A 101 -0.04 5.52 7.70
CA LYS A 101 0.10 6.95 7.39
C LYS A 101 0.53 7.20 5.95
N ALA A 102 1.39 6.35 5.37
CA ALA A 102 1.74 6.44 3.96
C ALA A 102 0.54 6.11 3.06
N VAL A 103 -0.15 5.00 3.33
CA VAL A 103 -1.38 4.59 2.63
C VAL A 103 -2.45 5.71 2.69
N ALA A 104 -2.68 6.29 3.86
CA ALA A 104 -3.65 7.37 4.02
C ALA A 104 -3.30 8.62 3.20
N ARG A 105 -2.01 9.00 3.13
CA ARG A 105 -1.56 10.14 2.31
C ARG A 105 -1.78 9.90 0.82
N VAL A 106 -1.47 8.70 0.35
CA VAL A 106 -1.74 8.30 -1.04
C VAL A 106 -3.23 8.37 -1.34
N LEU A 107 -4.07 7.72 -0.51
CA LEU A 107 -5.51 7.69 -0.71
C LEU A 107 -6.18 9.07 -0.58
N ALA A 108 -5.62 10.00 0.19
CA ALA A 108 -6.13 11.37 0.29
C ALA A 108 -5.77 12.23 -0.92
N ALA A 109 -4.61 11.99 -1.54
CA ALA A 109 -4.14 12.78 -2.69
C ALA A 109 -4.58 12.21 -4.05
N ARG A 110 -4.97 10.94 -4.09
CA ARG A 110 -5.36 10.19 -5.29
C ARG A 110 -6.84 9.82 -5.23
N GLN A 111 -7.50 9.67 -6.36
CA GLN A 111 -8.94 9.34 -6.44
C GLN A 111 -9.21 7.99 -7.13
N GLU A 112 -8.16 7.38 -7.66
CA GLU A 112 -8.21 6.13 -8.39
C GLU A 112 -8.74 4.99 -7.53
N ASP A 113 -9.31 3.99 -8.20
CA ASP A 113 -9.66 2.74 -7.56
C ASP A 113 -8.40 2.10 -6.98
N ALA A 114 -8.54 1.51 -5.79
CA ALA A 114 -7.41 1.06 -5.02
C ALA A 114 -7.72 -0.21 -4.22
N ALA A 115 -6.70 -1.01 -3.95
CA ALA A 115 -6.79 -2.16 -3.07
C ALA A 115 -5.56 -2.29 -2.17
N LEU A 116 -5.77 -2.55 -0.88
CA LEU A 116 -4.73 -2.88 0.08
C LEU A 116 -4.82 -4.36 0.44
N VAL A 117 -3.76 -5.11 0.16
CA VAL A 117 -3.67 -6.55 0.41
C VAL A 117 -2.49 -6.85 1.32
N GLN A 118 -2.69 -7.70 2.32
CA GLN A 118 -1.61 -8.20 3.20
C GLN A 118 -1.17 -9.61 2.77
N ASN A 119 0.14 -9.80 2.66
CA ASN A 119 0.82 -11.07 2.33
C ASN A 119 0.23 -11.76 1.07
N GLY A 120 -0.26 -10.97 0.11
CA GLY A 120 -0.91 -11.47 -1.10
C GLY A 120 -2.26 -12.19 -0.90
N ASN A 121 -2.71 -12.37 0.35
CA ASN A 121 -3.83 -13.26 0.65
C ASN A 121 -5.02 -12.54 1.28
N TRP A 122 -4.81 -11.44 2.00
CA TRP A 122 -5.85 -10.85 2.83
C TRP A 122 -6.22 -9.46 2.33
N LEU A 123 -7.44 -9.31 1.84
CA LEU A 123 -7.95 -8.00 1.46
C LEU A 123 -8.26 -7.21 2.72
N LEU A 124 -7.68 -6.01 2.84
CA LEU A 124 -7.86 -5.13 3.98
C LEU A 124 -8.72 -3.92 3.63
N LEU A 125 -8.51 -3.35 2.44
CA LEU A 125 -9.20 -2.15 2.01
C LEU A 125 -9.42 -2.17 0.50
N THR A 126 -10.57 -1.67 0.07
CA THR A 126 -10.83 -1.34 -1.33
C THR A 126 -11.33 0.10 -1.44
N ARG A 127 -11.00 0.76 -2.54
CA ARG A 127 -11.68 1.93 -3.06
C ARG A 127 -12.21 1.56 -4.44
N VAL A 128 -13.52 1.61 -4.62
CA VAL A 128 -14.15 1.36 -5.92
C VAL A 128 -15.18 2.44 -6.19
N GLY A 129 -15.06 3.15 -7.32
CA GLY A 129 -15.93 4.26 -7.66
C GLY A 129 -15.94 5.36 -6.59
N GLY A 130 -14.76 5.65 -6.02
CA GLY A 130 -14.58 6.65 -4.96
C GLY A 130 -15.06 6.22 -3.56
N ARG A 131 -15.60 5.00 -3.40
CA ARG A 131 -16.08 4.50 -2.10
C ARG A 131 -15.03 3.64 -1.43
N LEU A 132 -14.54 4.10 -0.27
CA LEU A 132 -13.66 3.33 0.59
C LEU A 132 -14.44 2.30 1.41
N ARG A 133 -14.02 1.04 1.37
CA ARG A 133 -14.51 -0.06 2.20
C ARG A 133 -13.34 -0.72 2.92
N ARG A 134 -13.49 -0.88 4.24
CA ARG A 134 -12.61 -1.71 5.06
C ARG A 134 -13.16 -3.14 5.10
N HIS A 135 -12.25 -4.09 5.03
CA HIS A 135 -12.48 -5.51 5.19
C HIS A 135 -11.82 -5.98 6.47
N ARG A 136 -12.24 -7.12 7.02
CA ARG A 136 -11.61 -7.74 8.21
C ARG A 136 -11.52 -6.75 9.41
N PRO A 137 -12.65 -6.31 9.99
CA PRO A 137 -12.67 -5.29 11.06
C PRO A 137 -11.78 -5.62 12.26
N THR A 138 -11.62 -6.90 12.59
CA THR A 138 -10.74 -7.36 13.68
C THR A 138 -9.28 -7.03 13.45
N TRP A 139 -8.81 -6.96 12.20
CA TRP A 139 -7.44 -6.55 11.87
C TRP A 139 -7.22 -5.07 12.21
N TRP A 140 -8.17 -4.21 11.83
CA TRP A 140 -8.12 -2.77 12.09
C TRP A 140 -8.10 -2.46 13.58
N SER A 141 -8.99 -3.11 14.34
CA SER A 141 -9.05 -2.96 15.80
C SER A 141 -7.81 -3.52 16.51
N HIS A 142 -7.23 -4.62 16.00
CA HIS A 142 -6.01 -5.19 16.58
C HIS A 142 -4.82 -4.24 16.52
N TYR A 143 -4.69 -3.48 15.42
CA TYR A 143 -3.61 -2.52 15.23
C TYR A 143 -3.99 -1.08 15.59
N GLY A 144 -5.20 -0.84 16.10
CA GLY A 144 -5.67 0.49 16.52
C GLY A 144 -5.76 1.50 15.37
N VAL A 145 -5.95 1.05 14.13
CA VAL A 145 -6.00 1.89 12.93
C VAL A 145 -7.46 2.26 12.61
N ASP A 146 -8.20 2.67 13.62
CA ASP A 146 -9.64 2.95 13.50
C ASP A 146 -9.93 4.36 12.97
N GLY A 147 -8.94 5.26 13.02
CA GLY A 147 -9.07 6.65 12.56
C GLY A 147 -9.50 6.74 11.08
N PRO A 148 -10.22 7.79 10.68
CA PRO A 148 -10.72 7.91 9.31
C PRO A 148 -9.56 7.93 8.32
N ILE A 149 -9.55 6.98 7.38
CA ILE A 149 -8.79 7.11 6.14
C ILE A 149 -9.70 8.00 5.29
N THR A 150 -9.53 9.31 5.43
CA THR A 150 -10.53 10.30 5.00
C THR A 150 -10.85 10.22 3.51
N GLN A 151 -12.12 10.53 3.23
CA GLN A 151 -12.77 10.67 1.92
C GLN A 151 -12.30 11.93 1.19
#